data_AF-A0AA87NM76-F1
#
_entry.id   AF-A0AA87NM76-F1
#
_cell.length_a   1.000
_cell.length_b   1.000
_cell.length_c   1.000
_cell.angle_alpha   90.00
_cell.angle_beta   90.00
_cell.angle_gamma   90.00
#
_symmetry.space_group_name_H-M   'P 1'
#
loop_
_entity.id
_entity.type
_entity.pdbx_description
1 polymer ?
#
loop_
_entity_poly.entity_id
_entity_poly.type
_entity_poly.pdbx_seq_one_letter_code
_entity_poly.pdbx_strand_id
1 'polypeptide(L)'
;MKYDTTIDVRVDSNLKDPDGYSKILNDVHKILWSKKLPNGVFFNLESKTDDDGRYILIADINSHHIVLSSDIIVTTYTECWTRHQIGKEIIPYIAGDKKIEFEKFAHTFGAFMIFPKRMKDGRTINQNRGTHPKLYDRFDLTLECLRRYFEGKNNPLFDTFKRYDEYLKLFVSFKEFCTFFLLQDLVTDDFNTIKYFIPFVDFNDDPLPKSIDEYYKFMDNCISFIKKRNNRIEAFLKNTELKM
;
A
#
# COMPACT_ATOMS: atom_id res chain seq x y z
N MET A 1 -4.52 23.86 -5.41
CA MET A 1 -4.70 22.95 -4.26
C MET A 1 -3.32 22.50 -3.82
N LYS A 2 -2.98 22.51 -2.53
CA LYS A 2 -1.59 22.32 -2.07
C LYS A 2 -1.04 20.90 -2.36
N TYR A 3 -1.93 19.94 -2.60
CA TYR A 3 -1.59 18.53 -2.82
C TYR A 3 -2.40 17.98 -4.00
N ASP A 4 -1.89 18.14 -5.22
CA ASP A 4 -2.44 17.58 -6.46
C ASP A 4 -2.07 16.09 -6.56
N THR A 5 -3.06 15.20 -6.76
CA THR A 5 -2.79 13.74 -6.81
C THR A 5 -2.10 13.28 -8.09
N THR A 6 -1.87 14.18 -9.04
CA THR A 6 -1.09 13.92 -10.25
C THR A 6 0.43 14.13 -10.06
N ILE A 7 0.87 14.62 -8.89
CA ILE A 7 2.28 14.78 -8.55
C ILE A 7 3.00 13.43 -8.59
N ASP A 8 4.09 13.37 -9.35
CA ASP A 8 5.05 12.27 -9.32
C ASP A 8 5.99 12.47 -8.12
N VAL A 9 5.84 11.64 -7.09
CA VAL A 9 6.56 11.78 -5.82
C VAL A 9 8.07 11.55 -5.95
N ARG A 10 8.53 10.96 -7.06
CA ARG A 10 9.97 10.78 -7.33
C ARG A 10 10.67 12.11 -7.60
N VAL A 11 9.96 13.07 -8.17
CA VAL A 11 10.52 14.41 -8.40
C VAL A 11 10.74 15.11 -7.06
N ASP A 12 9.77 15.01 -6.16
CA ASP A 12 9.85 15.57 -4.80
C ASP A 12 10.94 14.91 -3.95
N SER A 13 11.19 13.61 -4.13
CA SER A 13 12.26 12.89 -3.43
C SER A 13 13.67 13.12 -4.01
N ASN A 14 13.82 14.01 -5.01
CA ASN A 14 15.06 14.16 -5.79
C ASN A 14 15.55 12.82 -6.37
N LEU A 15 14.62 12.01 -6.88
CA LEU A 15 14.85 10.68 -7.46
C LEU A 15 15.42 9.64 -6.47
N LYS A 16 15.42 9.94 -5.16
CA LYS A 16 15.62 8.93 -4.11
C LYS A 16 14.34 8.11 -3.92
N ASP A 17 14.43 7.07 -3.10
CA ASP A 17 13.28 6.28 -2.65
C ASP A 17 12.17 7.19 -2.06
N PRO A 18 11.02 7.34 -2.74
CA PRO A 18 9.97 8.26 -2.31
C PRO A 18 9.41 7.92 -0.93
N ASP A 19 9.43 6.65 -0.53
CA ASP A 19 8.92 6.20 0.76
C ASP A 19 9.65 6.84 1.94
N GLY A 20 10.94 7.11 1.76
CA GLY A 20 11.78 7.77 2.77
C GLY A 20 12.01 9.25 2.52
N TYR A 21 11.99 9.72 1.27
CA TYR A 21 12.57 11.02 0.93
C TYR A 21 11.59 12.02 0.32
N SER A 22 10.36 11.63 -0.04
CA SER A 22 9.34 12.59 -0.48
C SER A 22 8.70 13.28 0.72
N LYS A 23 8.95 14.58 0.84
CA LYS A 23 8.33 15.43 1.86
C LYS A 23 6.83 15.59 1.58
N ILE A 24 6.44 15.79 0.32
CA ILE A 24 5.04 15.95 -0.08
C ILE A 24 4.26 14.69 0.26
N LEU A 25 4.78 13.50 -0.06
CA LEU A 25 4.13 12.24 0.28
C LEU A 25 3.95 12.08 1.80
N ASN A 26 4.97 12.41 2.59
CA ASN A 26 4.89 12.36 4.04
C ASN A 26 3.86 13.34 4.61
N ASP A 27 3.82 14.58 4.12
CA ASP A 27 2.82 15.58 4.52
C ASP A 27 1.40 15.10 4.18
N VAL A 28 1.21 14.53 2.99
CA VAL A 28 -0.08 13.96 2.55
C VAL A 28 -0.50 12.80 3.45
N HIS A 29 0.41 11.88 3.78
CA HIS A 29 0.11 10.81 4.73
C HIS A 29 -0.28 11.33 6.11
N LYS A 30 0.44 12.36 6.62
CA LYS A 30 0.08 13.00 7.88
C LYS A 30 -1.36 13.53 7.85
N ILE A 31 -1.76 14.22 6.78
CA ILE A 31 -3.13 14.77 6.64
C ILE A 31 -4.17 13.65 6.48
N LEU A 32 -3.92 12.69 5.60
CA LEU A 32 -4.89 11.64 5.27
C LEU A 32 -5.22 10.73 6.45
N TRP A 33 -4.23 10.45 7.28
CA TRP A 33 -4.32 9.43 8.32
C TRP A 33 -4.41 10.03 9.73
N SER A 34 -4.23 11.35 9.90
CA SER A 34 -4.55 12.04 11.17
C SER A 34 -6.05 12.24 11.35
N LYS A 35 -6.76 11.17 11.69
CA LYS A 35 -8.22 11.16 11.85
C LYS A 35 -8.68 10.13 12.88
N LYS A 36 -9.97 10.18 13.22
CA LYS A 36 -10.60 9.25 14.17
C LYS A 36 -10.56 7.82 13.61
N LEU A 37 -10.04 6.90 14.40
CA LEU A 37 -10.07 5.47 14.14
C LEU A 37 -11.47 4.91 14.40
N PRO A 38 -11.79 3.74 13.82
CA PRO A 38 -13.05 3.02 14.06
C PRO A 38 -13.30 2.69 15.54
N ASN A 39 -12.24 2.48 16.33
CA ASN A 39 -12.33 2.26 17.79
C ASN A 39 -12.58 3.56 18.60
N GLY A 40 -12.69 4.71 17.93
CA GLY A 40 -12.98 6.01 18.54
C GLY A 40 -11.75 6.84 18.92
N VAL A 41 -10.55 6.26 18.91
CA VAL A 41 -9.29 6.98 19.23
C VAL A 41 -8.92 7.90 18.07
N PHE A 42 -8.38 9.10 18.36
CA PHE A 42 -7.85 9.97 17.31
C PHE A 42 -6.40 9.57 16.98
N PHE A 43 -6.14 9.20 15.73
CA PHE A 43 -4.81 8.75 15.29
C PHE A 43 -3.94 9.93 14.88
N ASN A 44 -3.51 10.73 15.84
CA ASN A 44 -2.69 11.92 15.54
C ASN A 44 -1.30 11.51 15.03
N LEU A 45 -0.93 11.94 13.81
CA LEU A 45 0.38 11.66 13.25
C LEU A 45 1.28 12.89 13.30
N GLU A 46 2.51 12.68 13.77
CA GLU A 46 3.59 13.65 13.67
C GLU A 46 4.63 13.21 12.65
N SER A 47 5.10 14.14 11.83
CA SER A 47 6.20 13.91 10.90
C SER A 47 7.52 14.14 11.63
N LYS A 48 8.46 13.21 11.47
CA LYS A 48 9.84 13.34 11.94
C LYS A 48 10.81 12.83 10.88
N THR A 49 12.08 13.12 11.06
CA THR A 49 13.17 12.57 10.26
C THR A 49 13.97 11.61 11.15
N ASP A 50 14.31 10.42 10.64
CA ASP A 50 15.20 9.49 11.32
C ASP A 50 16.69 9.82 11.10
N ASP A 51 17.57 9.03 11.70
CA ASP A 51 19.02 9.25 11.66
C ASP A 51 19.60 9.15 10.24
N ASP A 52 18.90 8.49 9.31
CA ASP A 52 19.28 8.34 7.89
C ASP A 52 18.70 9.47 7.01
N GLY A 53 18.08 10.48 7.62
CA GLY A 53 17.45 11.58 6.91
C GLY A 53 16.12 11.21 6.25
N ARG A 54 15.51 10.06 6.59
CA ARG A 54 14.25 9.60 6.01
C ARG A 54 13.06 10.11 6.83
N TYR A 55 12.03 10.56 6.14
CA TYR A 55 10.76 10.93 6.76
C TYR A 55 10.04 9.69 7.31
N ILE A 56 9.58 9.82 8.54
CA ILE A 56 8.76 8.84 9.26
C ILE A 56 7.55 9.53 9.86
N LEU A 57 6.56 8.74 10.24
CA LEU A 57 5.39 9.21 10.99
C LEU A 57 5.37 8.55 12.35
N ILE A 58 5.03 9.30 13.38
CA ILE A 58 4.82 8.78 14.74
C ILE A 58 3.37 8.99 15.09
N ALA A 59 2.69 7.91 15.47
CA ALA A 59 1.36 7.96 16.03
C ALA A 59 1.41 7.80 17.55
N ASP A 60 0.73 8.69 18.25
CA ASP A 60 0.58 8.63 19.70
C ASP A 60 -0.77 8.03 20.05
N ILE A 61 -0.76 6.82 20.61
CA ILE A 61 -1.96 6.11 21.03
C ILE A 61 -1.79 5.65 22.47
N ASN A 62 -2.62 6.17 23.39
CA ASN A 62 -2.68 5.72 24.78
C ASN A 62 -1.28 5.60 25.42
N SER A 63 -0.45 6.64 25.29
CA SER A 63 0.93 6.70 25.80
C SER A 63 1.94 5.74 25.13
N HIS A 64 1.58 5.14 24.00
CA HIS A 64 2.48 4.34 23.16
C HIS A 64 2.74 5.04 21.83
N HIS A 65 3.99 4.97 21.37
CA HIS A 65 4.41 5.52 20.08
C HIS A 65 4.50 4.42 19.03
N ILE A 66 3.73 4.54 17.96
CA ILE A 66 3.83 3.66 16.78
C ILE A 66 4.60 4.42 15.70
N VAL A 67 5.79 3.90 15.36
CA VAL A 67 6.57 4.44 14.23
C VAL A 67 6.11 3.79 12.94
N LEU A 68 5.73 4.62 11.98
CA LEU A 68 5.15 4.26 10.70
C LEU A 68 6.04 4.79 9.57
N SER A 69 6.13 4.04 8.48
CA SER A 69 6.79 4.47 7.24
C SER A 69 5.86 4.31 6.05
N SER A 70 6.02 5.19 5.06
CA SER A 70 5.43 5.00 3.73
C SER A 70 5.97 3.71 3.11
N ASP A 71 5.16 3.12 2.24
CA ASP A 71 5.56 2.03 1.36
C ASP A 71 4.66 2.00 0.12
N ILE A 72 5.25 1.72 -1.04
CA ILE A 72 4.52 1.57 -2.30
C ILE A 72 3.69 0.29 -2.31
N ILE A 73 2.37 0.39 -2.50
CA ILE A 73 1.44 -0.75 -2.54
C ILE A 73 1.09 -1.20 -3.97
N VAL A 74 1.77 -0.67 -4.97
CA VAL A 74 1.65 -1.14 -6.35
C VAL A 74 3.05 -1.29 -6.92
N THR A 75 3.47 -2.53 -7.09
CA THR A 75 4.81 -2.84 -7.56
C THR A 75 4.93 -2.73 -9.07
N THR A 76 5.90 -1.94 -9.51
CA THR A 76 6.33 -1.89 -10.91
C THR A 76 7.61 -2.69 -11.10
N TYR A 77 7.63 -3.61 -12.06
CA TYR A 77 8.87 -4.24 -12.59
C TYR A 77 9.88 -4.71 -11.52
N THR A 78 9.42 -5.22 -10.38
CA THR A 78 10.27 -5.42 -9.22
C THR A 78 11.42 -6.39 -9.50
N GLU A 79 12.53 -6.20 -8.80
CA GLU A 79 13.67 -7.12 -8.86
C GLU A 79 13.26 -8.57 -8.60
N CYS A 80 12.25 -8.80 -7.75
CA CYS A 80 11.76 -10.15 -7.53
C CYS A 80 11.15 -10.72 -8.81
N TRP A 81 10.26 -9.99 -9.51
CA TRP A 81 9.63 -10.49 -10.74
C TRP A 81 10.65 -10.69 -11.87
N THR A 82 11.58 -9.76 -12.03
CA THR A 82 12.64 -9.85 -13.06
C THR A 82 13.70 -10.94 -12.76
N ARG A 83 13.79 -11.43 -11.51
CA ARG A 83 14.60 -12.62 -11.17
C ARG A 83 13.87 -13.93 -11.48
N HIS A 84 12.54 -13.93 -11.49
CA HIS A 84 11.73 -15.08 -11.90
C HIS A 84 11.75 -15.28 -13.42
N GLN A 85 11.77 -16.54 -13.85
CA GLN A 85 11.86 -16.91 -15.27
C GLN A 85 10.75 -16.23 -16.08
N ILE A 86 9.53 -16.22 -15.54
CA ILE A 86 8.37 -15.64 -16.21
C ILE A 86 8.49 -14.13 -16.38
N GLY A 87 9.04 -13.41 -15.41
CA GLY A 87 9.29 -11.99 -15.54
C GLY A 87 10.38 -11.67 -16.56
N LYS A 88 11.43 -12.52 -16.67
CA LYS A 88 12.45 -12.38 -17.72
C LYS A 88 11.89 -12.57 -19.13
N GLU A 89 10.88 -13.42 -19.28
CA GLU A 89 10.24 -13.70 -20.56
C GLU A 89 9.16 -12.67 -20.93
N ILE A 90 8.57 -11.98 -19.96
CA ILE A 90 7.48 -11.03 -20.20
C ILE A 90 7.98 -9.57 -20.23
N ILE A 91 8.72 -9.15 -19.20
CA ILE A 91 9.01 -7.73 -18.95
C ILE A 91 9.78 -7.05 -20.10
N PRO A 92 10.75 -7.70 -20.78
CA PRO A 92 11.44 -7.09 -21.91
C PRO A 92 10.51 -6.74 -23.09
N TYR A 93 9.42 -7.46 -23.28
CA TYR A 93 8.50 -7.30 -24.42
C TYR A 93 7.34 -6.34 -24.16
N ILE A 94 7.23 -5.80 -22.94
CA ILE A 94 6.22 -4.79 -22.62
C ILE A 94 6.58 -3.49 -23.36
N ALA A 95 5.58 -2.93 -24.05
CA ALA A 95 5.71 -1.70 -24.80
C ALA A 95 6.15 -0.52 -23.90
N GLY A 96 7.08 0.31 -24.38
CA GLY A 96 7.71 1.37 -23.59
C GLY A 96 6.74 2.44 -23.09
N ASP A 97 5.74 2.79 -23.91
CA ASP A 97 4.65 3.71 -23.56
C ASP A 97 3.81 3.17 -22.39
N LYS A 98 3.50 1.87 -22.39
CA LYS A 98 2.82 1.19 -21.28
C LYS A 98 3.66 1.20 -20.00
N LYS A 99 4.99 1.04 -20.11
CA LYS A 99 5.88 1.17 -18.95
C LYS A 99 5.82 2.56 -18.34
N ILE A 100 5.95 3.58 -19.18
CA ILE A 100 5.92 4.99 -18.75
C ILE A 100 4.58 5.34 -18.12
N GLU A 101 3.46 4.90 -18.71
CA GLU A 101 2.13 5.13 -18.15
C GLU A 101 2.00 4.48 -16.76
N PHE A 102 2.40 3.21 -16.63
CA PHE A 102 2.26 2.50 -15.37
C PHE A 102 3.12 3.11 -14.26
N GLU A 103 4.39 3.42 -14.57
CA GLU A 103 5.33 4.11 -13.68
C GLU A 103 4.78 5.45 -13.18
N LYS A 104 4.17 6.24 -14.07
CA LYS A 104 3.58 7.53 -13.71
C LYS A 104 2.50 7.37 -12.64
N PHE A 105 1.58 6.40 -12.79
CA PHE A 105 0.53 6.19 -11.80
C PHE A 105 1.05 5.57 -10.51
N ALA A 106 1.96 4.59 -10.60
CA ALA A 106 2.54 3.93 -9.44
C ALA A 106 3.33 4.87 -8.52
N HIS A 107 3.67 6.08 -8.96
CA HIS A 107 4.35 7.10 -8.17
C HIS A 107 3.46 8.31 -7.84
N THR A 108 2.15 8.09 -7.74
CA THR A 108 1.19 9.06 -7.19
C THR A 108 0.71 8.63 -5.80
N PHE A 109 0.10 9.53 -5.03
CA PHE A 109 -0.27 9.25 -3.62
C PHE A 109 -1.12 7.98 -3.42
N GLY A 110 -2.02 7.68 -4.36
CA GLY A 110 -2.89 6.50 -4.35
C GLY A 110 -2.15 5.17 -4.47
N ALA A 111 -0.87 5.19 -4.82
CA ALA A 111 -0.01 4.01 -4.84
C ALA A 111 0.75 3.78 -3.51
N PHE A 112 0.56 4.61 -2.48
CA PHE A 112 1.30 4.51 -1.22
C PHE A 112 0.40 4.31 0.01
N MET A 113 0.91 3.61 1.01
CA MET A 113 0.29 3.43 2.32
C MET A 113 1.33 3.51 3.43
N ILE A 114 0.87 3.60 4.68
CA ILE A 114 1.75 3.58 5.84
C ILE A 114 1.62 2.27 6.62
N PHE A 115 2.74 1.74 7.09
CA PHE A 115 2.80 0.53 7.91
C PHE A 115 3.75 0.70 9.10
N PRO A 116 3.58 -0.09 10.18
CA PRO A 116 4.56 -0.16 11.26
C PRO A 116 5.97 -0.46 10.75
N LYS A 117 6.92 0.45 11.05
CA LYS A 117 8.31 0.37 10.59
C LYS A 117 9.20 -0.50 11.47
N ARG A 118 8.92 -0.54 12.78
CA ARG A 118 9.78 -1.25 13.75
C ARG A 118 9.54 -2.75 13.67
N MET A 119 10.63 -3.53 13.60
CA MET A 119 10.59 -4.97 13.75
C MET A 119 10.04 -5.35 15.12
N LYS A 120 9.20 -6.38 15.17
CA LYS A 120 8.69 -7.01 16.39
C LYS A 120 8.99 -8.49 16.25
N ASP A 121 10.07 -8.96 16.88
CA ASP A 121 10.55 -10.36 16.88
C ASP A 121 10.53 -11.04 15.50
N GLY A 122 10.96 -10.31 14.47
CA GLY A 122 10.99 -10.77 13.08
C GLY A 122 10.84 -9.65 12.08
N ARG A 123 10.75 -10.02 10.80
CA ARG A 123 10.54 -9.09 9.68
C ARG A 123 9.23 -8.30 9.84
N THR A 124 9.25 -7.07 9.36
CA THR A 124 8.08 -6.18 9.32
C THR A 124 7.02 -6.68 8.32
N ILE A 125 5.83 -6.08 8.36
CA ILE A 125 4.79 -6.32 7.35
C ILE A 125 5.34 -6.07 5.95
N ASN A 126 5.99 -4.93 5.73
CA ASN A 126 6.56 -4.52 4.44
C ASN A 126 7.62 -5.51 3.96
N GLN A 127 8.56 -5.88 4.84
CA GLN A 127 9.61 -6.84 4.50
C GLN A 127 9.03 -8.21 4.13
N ASN A 128 8.01 -8.69 4.85
CA ASN A 128 7.41 -9.98 4.56
C ASN A 128 6.56 -9.95 3.29
N ARG A 129 5.70 -8.95 3.06
CA ARG A 129 4.95 -8.87 1.78
C ARG A 129 5.88 -8.83 0.56
N GLY A 130 7.00 -8.10 0.67
CA GLY A 130 7.95 -7.94 -0.43
C GLY A 130 8.82 -9.17 -0.71
N THR A 131 9.01 -10.04 0.28
CA THR A 131 9.90 -11.21 0.16
C THR A 131 9.16 -12.55 0.18
N HIS A 132 7.86 -12.57 0.48
CA HIS A 132 7.11 -13.81 0.60
C HIS A 132 6.81 -14.41 -0.79
N PRO A 133 7.22 -15.66 -1.07
CA PRO A 133 7.09 -16.26 -2.42
C PRO A 133 5.65 -16.47 -2.87
N LYS A 134 4.71 -16.56 -1.92
CA LYS A 134 3.26 -16.65 -2.22
C LYS A 134 2.60 -15.30 -2.54
N LEU A 135 3.34 -14.19 -2.48
CA LEU A 135 2.81 -12.83 -2.70
C LEU A 135 3.58 -12.06 -3.76
N TYR A 136 4.91 -12.15 -3.78
CA TYR A 136 5.80 -11.32 -4.61
C TYR A 136 5.37 -9.85 -4.64
N ASP A 137 5.04 -9.34 -3.45
CA ASP A 137 4.64 -7.96 -3.22
C ASP A 137 3.33 -7.50 -3.89
N ARG A 138 2.52 -8.45 -4.37
CA ARG A 138 1.15 -8.16 -4.81
C ARG A 138 0.28 -7.70 -3.64
N PHE A 139 -0.12 -6.43 -3.68
CA PHE A 139 -0.90 -5.84 -2.60
C PHE A 139 -2.33 -6.38 -2.52
N ASP A 140 -2.96 -6.76 -3.62
CA ASP A 140 -4.27 -7.41 -3.60
C ASP A 140 -4.23 -8.75 -2.85
N LEU A 141 -3.13 -9.50 -2.96
CA LEU A 141 -2.90 -10.72 -2.17
C LEU A 141 -2.54 -10.43 -0.71
N THR A 142 -1.82 -9.34 -0.44
CA THR A 142 -1.59 -8.84 0.93
C THR A 142 -2.91 -8.44 1.60
N LEU A 143 -3.82 -7.83 0.84
CA LEU A 143 -5.14 -7.44 1.30
C LEU A 143 -6.04 -8.66 1.56
N GLU A 144 -5.96 -9.71 0.74
CA GLU A 144 -6.60 -11.01 1.03
C GLU A 144 -6.06 -11.65 2.32
N CYS A 145 -4.74 -11.55 2.56
CA CYS A 145 -4.16 -12.00 3.83
C CYS A 145 -4.75 -11.22 5.01
N LEU A 146 -4.88 -9.89 4.90
CA LEU A 146 -5.50 -9.05 5.93
C LEU A 146 -6.98 -9.43 6.15
N ARG A 147 -7.75 -9.64 5.08
CA ARG A 147 -9.15 -10.07 5.17
C ARG A 147 -9.28 -11.37 5.96
N ARG A 148 -8.49 -12.39 5.61
CA ARG A 148 -8.43 -13.67 6.35
C ARG A 148 -7.97 -13.49 7.79
N TYR A 149 -7.02 -12.60 8.05
CA TYR A 149 -6.54 -12.31 9.40
C TYR A 149 -7.64 -11.76 10.31
N PHE A 150 -8.44 -10.79 9.85
CA PHE A 150 -9.57 -10.27 10.61
C PHE A 150 -10.68 -11.32 10.84
N GLU A 151 -10.77 -12.35 9.99
CA GLU A 151 -11.64 -13.52 10.17
C GLU A 151 -11.03 -14.62 11.06
N GLY A 152 -9.80 -14.42 11.56
CA GLY A 152 -9.08 -15.44 12.34
C GLY A 152 -8.64 -16.66 11.51
N LYS A 153 -8.60 -16.53 10.18
CA LYS A 153 -8.22 -17.61 9.25
C LYS A 153 -6.74 -17.56 8.89
N ASN A 154 -6.17 -18.74 8.64
CA ASN A 154 -4.78 -18.89 8.22
C ASN A 154 -4.51 -18.23 6.86
N ASN A 155 -3.30 -17.69 6.70
CA ASN A 155 -2.81 -17.04 5.48
C ASN A 155 -1.27 -16.90 5.52
N PRO A 156 -0.60 -16.64 4.37
CA PRO A 156 0.85 -16.49 4.30
C PRO A 156 1.49 -15.48 5.28
N LEU A 157 0.76 -14.45 5.70
CA LEU A 157 1.26 -13.41 6.59
C LEU A 157 0.70 -13.51 8.02
N PHE A 158 0.01 -14.60 8.38
CA PHE A 158 -0.73 -14.69 9.64
C PHE A 158 0.16 -14.40 10.87
N ASP A 159 1.30 -15.07 10.99
CA ASP A 159 2.23 -14.86 12.11
C ASP A 159 2.82 -13.45 12.09
N THR A 160 3.00 -12.86 10.90
CA THR A 160 3.45 -11.47 10.78
C THR A 160 2.41 -10.52 11.33
N PHE A 161 1.15 -10.66 10.91
CA PHE A 161 0.07 -9.84 11.42
C PHE A 161 -0.18 -10.04 12.91
N LYS A 162 0.01 -11.25 13.44
CA LYS A 162 -0.05 -11.50 14.88
C LYS A 162 0.96 -10.68 15.68
N ARG A 163 2.18 -10.49 15.18
CA ARG A 163 3.18 -9.61 15.84
C ARG A 163 2.77 -8.13 15.84
N TYR A 164 1.92 -7.72 14.91
CA TYR A 164 1.35 -6.37 14.80
C TYR A 164 -0.13 -6.31 15.20
N ASP A 165 -0.62 -7.27 15.99
CA ASP A 165 -2.05 -7.40 16.34
C ASP A 165 -2.60 -6.15 17.04
N GLU A 166 -1.83 -5.54 17.95
CA GLU A 166 -2.20 -4.29 18.61
C GLU A 166 -2.50 -3.15 17.63
N TYR A 167 -1.70 -3.05 16.57
CA TYR A 167 -1.89 -2.04 15.51
C TYR A 167 -3.11 -2.38 14.65
N LEU A 168 -3.26 -3.65 14.24
CA LEU A 168 -4.37 -4.07 13.37
C LEU A 168 -5.73 -4.00 14.09
N LYS A 169 -5.77 -4.25 15.41
CA LYS A 169 -6.97 -4.14 16.24
C LYS A 169 -7.50 -2.71 16.36
N LEU A 170 -6.69 -1.68 16.10
CA LEU A 170 -7.14 -0.28 16.08
C LEU A 170 -8.27 -0.06 15.06
N PHE A 171 -8.27 -0.84 13.99
CA PHE A 171 -9.24 -0.72 12.90
C PHE A 171 -10.51 -1.52 13.14
N VAL A 172 -10.60 -2.35 14.19
CA VAL A 172 -11.79 -3.14 14.58
C VAL A 172 -12.19 -4.25 13.60
N SER A 173 -12.25 -3.99 12.29
CA SER A 173 -12.60 -4.99 11.27
C SER A 173 -11.90 -4.72 9.94
N PHE A 174 -11.95 -5.69 9.02
CA PHE A 174 -11.41 -5.53 7.66
C PHE A 174 -12.08 -4.39 6.88
N LYS A 175 -13.42 -4.29 6.96
CA LYS A 175 -14.17 -3.20 6.32
C LYS A 175 -13.68 -1.82 6.77
N GLU A 176 -13.51 -1.68 8.08
CA GLU A 176 -13.08 -0.45 8.71
C GLU A 176 -11.59 -0.14 8.40
N PHE A 177 -10.74 -1.16 8.31
CA PHE A 177 -9.36 -1.02 7.81
C PHE A 177 -9.34 -0.48 6.36
N CYS A 178 -10.09 -1.11 5.45
CA CYS A 178 -10.18 -0.68 4.06
C CYS A 178 -10.75 0.73 3.95
N THR A 179 -11.76 1.06 4.76
CA THR A 179 -12.39 2.38 4.75
C THR A 179 -11.42 3.45 5.24
N PHE A 180 -10.68 3.18 6.31
CA PHE A 180 -9.69 4.10 6.86
C PHE A 180 -8.61 4.45 5.83
N PHE A 181 -8.08 3.47 5.11
CA PHE A 181 -7.00 3.63 4.12
C PHE A 181 -7.45 3.91 2.68
N LEU A 182 -8.76 4.14 2.48
CA LEU A 182 -9.36 4.45 1.18
C LEU A 182 -9.16 3.34 0.13
N LEU A 183 -9.36 2.08 0.52
CA LEU A 183 -9.13 0.87 -0.29
C LEU A 183 -10.41 0.27 -0.88
N GLN A 184 -11.55 0.98 -0.82
CA GLN A 184 -12.85 0.45 -1.24
C GLN A 184 -12.88 0.00 -2.71
N ASP A 185 -12.03 0.57 -3.57
CA ASP A 185 -11.97 0.19 -4.98
C ASP A 185 -11.25 -1.14 -5.24
N LEU A 186 -10.59 -1.71 -4.22
CA LEU A 186 -9.96 -3.04 -4.26
C LEU A 186 -10.81 -4.15 -3.66
N VAL A 187 -12.02 -3.87 -3.21
CA VAL A 187 -12.91 -4.86 -2.59
C VAL A 187 -14.31 -4.78 -3.21
N THR A 188 -15.09 -5.85 -3.08
CA THR A 188 -16.53 -5.84 -3.35
C THR A 188 -17.25 -4.89 -2.39
N ASP A 189 -18.45 -4.45 -2.75
CA ASP A 189 -19.19 -3.44 -1.98
C ASP A 189 -19.56 -3.92 -0.57
N ASP A 190 -19.65 -5.24 -0.39
CA ASP A 190 -19.87 -5.92 0.90
C ASP A 190 -18.57 -6.19 1.69
N PHE A 191 -17.41 -5.84 1.14
CA PHE A 191 -16.07 -6.06 1.70
C PHE A 191 -15.68 -7.53 1.89
N ASN A 192 -16.44 -8.48 1.33
CA ASN A 192 -16.19 -9.91 1.52
C ASN A 192 -15.14 -10.49 0.56
N THR A 193 -14.89 -9.85 -0.57
CA THR A 193 -13.99 -10.36 -1.62
C THR A 193 -13.06 -9.26 -2.13
N ILE A 194 -11.81 -9.62 -2.44
CA ILE A 194 -10.84 -8.73 -3.08
C ILE A 194 -11.09 -8.70 -4.60
N LYS A 195 -11.01 -7.51 -5.19
CA LYS A 195 -10.92 -7.32 -6.64
C LYS A 195 -9.47 -7.53 -7.06
N TYR A 196 -9.08 -8.79 -7.26
CA TYR A 196 -7.71 -9.15 -7.62
C TYR A 196 -7.26 -8.52 -8.94
N PHE A 197 -5.98 -8.13 -9.02
CA PHE A 197 -5.39 -7.52 -10.21
C PHE A 197 -5.28 -8.49 -11.39
N ILE A 198 -5.11 -9.78 -11.10
CA ILE A 198 -5.17 -10.91 -12.03
C ILE A 198 -5.84 -12.10 -11.34
N PRO A 199 -6.34 -13.11 -12.07
CA PRO A 199 -6.99 -14.28 -11.48
C PRO A 199 -6.19 -14.87 -10.31
N PHE A 200 -6.92 -15.20 -9.24
CA PHE A 200 -6.38 -15.81 -8.03
C PHE A 200 -7.36 -16.89 -7.56
N VAL A 201 -6.84 -18.09 -7.29
CA VAL A 201 -7.64 -19.20 -6.73
C VAL A 201 -7.23 -19.42 -5.28
N ASP A 202 -5.95 -19.68 -5.04
CA ASP A 202 -5.41 -19.80 -3.69
C ASP A 202 -3.93 -19.40 -3.59
N PHE A 203 -3.38 -19.49 -2.38
CA PHE A 203 -1.97 -19.16 -2.10
C PHE A 203 -0.98 -20.31 -2.42
N ASN A 204 -1.41 -21.38 -3.08
CA ASN A 204 -0.54 -22.44 -3.59
C ASN A 204 -0.21 -22.23 -5.08
N ASP A 205 -1.04 -21.44 -5.78
CA ASP A 205 -0.73 -20.97 -7.12
C ASP A 205 0.44 -19.98 -7.14
N ASP A 206 1.16 -19.93 -8.27
CA ASP A 206 2.12 -18.87 -8.55
C ASP A 206 1.39 -17.52 -8.66
N PRO A 207 1.72 -16.52 -7.84
CA PRO A 207 1.02 -15.24 -7.85
C PRO A 207 1.48 -14.32 -9.00
N LEU A 208 2.51 -14.70 -9.78
CA LEU A 208 2.98 -13.91 -10.92
C LEU A 208 2.08 -14.09 -12.16
N PRO A 209 1.98 -13.08 -13.04
CA PRO A 209 1.32 -13.23 -14.33
C PRO A 209 1.94 -14.36 -15.15
N LYS A 210 1.09 -15.13 -15.85
CA LYS A 210 1.51 -16.31 -16.63
C LYS A 210 1.80 -16.00 -18.10
N SER A 211 1.52 -14.77 -18.54
CA SER A 211 1.69 -14.32 -19.92
C SER A 211 1.80 -12.79 -20.00
N ILE A 212 2.21 -12.29 -21.16
CA ILE A 212 2.26 -10.85 -21.44
C ILE A 212 0.86 -10.22 -21.33
N ASP A 213 -0.18 -10.89 -21.81
CA ASP A 213 -1.56 -10.41 -21.75
C ASP A 213 -2.06 -10.31 -20.30
N GLU A 214 -1.70 -11.29 -19.47
CA GLU A 214 -2.02 -11.25 -18.04
C GLU A 214 -1.23 -10.14 -17.31
N TYR A 215 0.00 -9.87 -17.71
CA TYR A 215 0.76 -8.74 -17.20
C TYR A 215 0.15 -7.40 -17.63
N TYR A 216 -0.30 -7.26 -18.87
CA TYR A 216 -1.03 -6.07 -19.32
C TYR A 216 -2.30 -5.86 -18.49
N LYS A 217 -3.06 -6.93 -18.24
CA LYS A 217 -4.24 -6.90 -17.36
C LYS A 217 -3.89 -6.49 -15.94
N PHE A 218 -2.78 -6.99 -15.39
CA PHE A 218 -2.26 -6.56 -14.09
C PHE A 218 -2.01 -5.04 -14.06
N MET A 219 -1.29 -4.51 -15.04
CA MET A 219 -0.98 -3.08 -15.12
C MET A 219 -2.25 -2.23 -15.24
N ASP A 220 -3.17 -2.59 -16.13
CA ASP A 220 -4.40 -1.84 -16.36
C ASP A 220 -5.28 -1.82 -15.08
N ASN A 221 -5.36 -2.93 -14.36
CA ASN A 221 -6.10 -3.02 -13.10
C ASN A 221 -5.44 -2.22 -11.98
N CYS A 222 -4.12 -2.26 -11.87
CA CYS A 222 -3.36 -1.42 -10.93
C CYS A 222 -3.58 0.08 -11.20
N ILE A 223 -3.46 0.51 -12.47
CA ILE A 223 -3.69 1.89 -12.89
C ILE A 223 -5.14 2.31 -12.58
N SER A 224 -6.12 1.45 -12.89
CA SER A 224 -7.54 1.70 -12.61
C SER A 224 -7.80 1.89 -11.12
N PHE A 225 -7.22 1.03 -10.27
CA PHE A 225 -7.29 1.18 -8.82
C PHE A 225 -6.66 2.50 -8.34
N ILE A 226 -5.42 2.80 -8.75
CA ILE A 226 -4.72 4.01 -8.33
C ILE A 226 -5.50 5.26 -8.70
N LYS A 227 -6.01 5.34 -9.95
CA LYS A 227 -6.84 6.47 -10.41
C LYS A 227 -8.05 6.69 -9.49
N LYS A 228 -8.78 5.63 -9.15
CA LYS A 228 -9.94 5.73 -8.27
C LYS A 228 -9.56 6.11 -6.84
N ARG A 229 -8.47 5.54 -6.30
CA ARG A 229 -7.96 5.88 -4.96
C ARG A 229 -7.45 7.32 -4.89
N ASN A 230 -6.78 7.81 -5.93
CA ASN A 230 -6.41 9.23 -6.06
C ASN A 230 -7.63 10.14 -6.02
N ASN A 231 -8.70 9.83 -6.76
CA ASN A 231 -9.93 10.61 -6.70
C ASN A 231 -10.53 10.67 -5.28
N ARG A 232 -10.47 9.55 -4.53
CA ARG A 232 -10.90 9.53 -3.10
C ARG A 232 -9.99 10.38 -2.22
N ILE A 233 -8.69 10.31 -2.43
CA ILE A 233 -7.69 11.12 -1.72
C ILE A 233 -7.94 12.61 -1.99
N GLU A 234 -8.13 13.02 -3.24
CA GLU A 234 -8.47 14.42 -3.57
C GLU A 234 -9.74 14.88 -2.87
N ALA A 235 -10.81 14.07 -2.95
CA ALA A 235 -12.07 14.41 -2.31
C ALA A 235 -11.90 14.57 -0.79
N PHE A 236 -11.10 13.71 -0.16
CA PHE A 236 -10.78 13.82 1.27
C PHE A 236 -9.99 15.09 1.59
N LEU A 237 -8.95 15.40 0.80
CA LEU A 237 -8.11 16.58 1.00
C LEU A 237 -8.93 17.87 0.82
N LYS A 238 -9.80 17.95 -0.19
CA LYS A 238 -10.70 19.09 -0.44
C LYS A 238 -11.63 19.32 0.77
N ASN A 239 -12.23 18.24 1.28
CA ASN A 239 -13.12 18.32 2.43
C ASN A 239 -12.40 18.68 3.74
N THR A 240 -11.10 18.40 3.85
CA THR A 240 -10.29 18.74 5.02
C THR A 240 -9.89 20.21 4.99
N GLU A 241 -9.43 20.72 3.83
CA GLU A 241 -9.12 22.14 3.63
C GLU A 241 -10.33 23.04 3.93
N LEU A 242 -11.55 22.62 3.56
CA LEU A 242 -12.79 23.37 3.84
C LEU A 242 -13.19 23.43 5.33
N LYS A 243 -12.61 22.58 6.18
CA LYS A 243 -12.94 22.49 7.61
C LYS A 243 -11.91 23.19 8.52
N MET A 244 -10.79 23.64 7.95
CA MET A 244 -9.77 24.44 8.63
C MET A 244 -10.05 25.93 8.42
#